data_AF-A0A1G0VJD8-F1
#
_entry.id   AF-A0A1G0VJD8-F1
#
_cell.length_a   1.000
_cell.length_b   1.000
_cell.length_c   1.000
_cell.angle_alpha   90.00
_cell.angle_beta   90.00
_cell.angle_gamma   90.00
#
_symmetry.space_group_name_H-M   'P 1'
#
loop_
_entity.id
_entity.type
_entity.pdbx_description
1 polymer ?
#
loop_
_entity_poly.entity_id
_entity_poly.type
_entity_poly.pdbx_seq_one_letter_code
_entity_poly.pdbx_strand_id
1 'polypeptide(L)'
;MIDKKSYYYLTPALLVVIIFSSNFLSTDLFKAGYSNFSVWFVLSLFSFACGWLINKTLGYIYGGKILFAVIVASGFISVLLVSIFKEYFGMSDLIVENMILYILRNITLGAMSFFGMAVCEVMILQRESVQSKPKQDDIKKYVENAKREAQLAVDEAKVKADRMLTDVQQTMNEMINRKEQVERRLKEFIQAERELIKAYEKEDEE
;
A
#
# COMPACT_ATOMS: atom_id res chain seq x y z
N MET A 1 -20.60 -8.64 -0.10
CA MET A 1 -21.51 -8.17 0.96
C MET A 1 -20.88 -6.94 1.59
N ILE A 2 -21.49 -5.77 1.41
CA ILE A 2 -21.04 -4.52 2.02
C ILE A 2 -21.56 -4.56 3.45
N ASP A 3 -20.67 -4.76 4.41
CA ASP A 3 -21.02 -4.70 5.83
C ASP A 3 -21.61 -3.32 6.13
N LYS A 4 -22.90 -3.29 6.45
CA LYS A 4 -23.58 -2.13 7.04
C LYS A 4 -22.90 -1.86 8.38
N LYS A 5 -21.86 -1.00 8.39
CA LYS A 5 -21.33 -0.43 9.62
C LYS A 5 -22.48 0.31 10.29
N SER A 6 -23.00 -0.25 11.39
CA SER A 6 -23.94 0.45 12.26
C SER A 6 -23.24 1.73 12.71
N TYR A 7 -23.66 2.87 12.18
CA TYR A 7 -23.09 4.16 12.53
C TYR A 7 -23.49 4.47 13.97
N TYR A 8 -22.58 4.22 14.91
CA TYR A 8 -22.78 4.55 16.31
C TYR A 8 -22.65 6.06 16.49
N TYR A 9 -23.74 6.80 16.27
CA TYR A 9 -23.90 8.22 16.58
C TYR A 9 -23.86 8.52 18.09
N LEU A 10 -23.77 7.50 18.93
CA LEU A 10 -23.60 7.61 20.37
C LEU A 10 -22.30 8.33 20.75
N THR A 11 -21.21 8.10 19.99
CA THR A 11 -19.89 8.66 20.29
C THR A 11 -19.82 10.19 20.09
N PRO A 12 -20.31 10.74 18.97
CA PRO A 12 -20.47 12.19 18.82
C PRO A 12 -21.42 12.80 19.86
N ALA A 13 -22.52 12.11 20.21
CA ALA A 13 -23.44 12.59 21.24
C ALA A 13 -22.78 12.67 22.63
N LEU A 14 -21.93 11.70 22.97
CA LEU A 14 -21.17 11.69 24.22
C LEU A 14 -20.14 12.83 24.26
N LEU A 15 -19.50 13.14 23.13
CA LEU A 15 -18.60 14.29 23.01
C LEU A 15 -19.35 15.63 23.20
N VAL A 16 -20.57 15.77 22.65
CA VAL A 16 -21.43 16.94 22.89
C VAL A 16 -21.71 17.11 24.38
N VAL A 17 -22.08 16.02 25.08
CA VAL A 17 -22.36 16.06 26.52
C VAL A 17 -21.12 16.47 27.31
N ILE A 18 -19.93 16.00 26.95
CA ILE A 18 -18.68 16.35 27.63
C ILE A 18 -18.32 17.83 27.41
N ILE A 19 -18.36 18.33 26.17
CA ILE A 19 -18.06 19.73 25.87
C ILE A 19 -19.08 20.65 26.56
N PHE A 20 -20.36 20.27 26.54
CA PHE A 20 -21.41 21.03 27.20
C PHE A 20 -21.26 21.03 28.73
N SER A 21 -20.96 19.88 29.34
CA SER A 21 -20.74 19.78 30.80
C SER A 21 -19.51 20.57 31.23
N SER A 22 -18.48 20.64 30.38
CA SER A 22 -17.32 21.51 30.59
C SER A 22 -17.72 22.98 30.74
N ASN A 23 -18.82 23.42 30.12
CA ASN A 23 -19.33 24.78 30.27
C ASN A 23 -19.87 25.12 31.66
N PHE A 24 -20.30 24.13 32.44
CA PHE A 24 -20.79 24.35 33.79
C PHE A 24 -19.68 24.28 34.85
N LEU A 25 -18.47 23.90 34.44
CA LEU A 25 -17.32 23.97 35.32
C LEU A 25 -16.88 25.43 35.49
N SER A 26 -16.78 25.85 36.75
CA SER A 26 -16.39 27.19 37.17
C SER A 26 -15.08 27.61 36.52
N THR A 27 -15.04 28.79 35.90
CA THR A 27 -13.84 29.36 35.27
C THR A 27 -12.66 29.52 36.23
N ASP A 28 -12.89 29.38 37.55
CA ASP A 28 -11.84 29.34 38.60
C ASP A 28 -10.88 28.17 38.41
N LEU A 29 -11.21 27.24 37.52
CA LEU A 29 -10.32 26.22 36.95
C LEU A 29 -9.07 26.75 36.23
N PHE A 30 -9.01 28.04 35.91
CA PHE A 30 -7.79 28.65 35.36
C PHE A 30 -6.99 29.44 36.39
N LYS A 31 -7.46 29.55 37.64
CA LYS A 31 -6.60 29.99 38.75
C LYS A 31 -5.62 28.85 39.06
N ALA A 32 -4.33 29.18 39.09
CA ALA A 32 -3.20 28.26 39.24
C ALA A 32 -3.25 27.48 40.58
N GLY A 33 -4.06 26.42 40.61
CA GLY A 33 -4.17 25.47 41.71
C GLY A 33 -4.15 24.04 41.17
N TYR A 34 -3.49 23.13 41.88
CA TYR A 34 -3.26 21.74 41.44
C TYR A 34 -4.55 20.94 41.11
N SER A 35 -5.64 21.20 41.83
CA SER A 35 -6.94 20.56 41.59
C SER A 35 -7.52 20.93 40.23
N ASN A 36 -7.32 22.19 39.83
CA ASN A 36 -7.94 22.74 38.65
C ASN A 36 -7.33 22.20 37.35
N PHE A 37 -6.00 22.09 37.32
CA PHE A 37 -5.28 21.47 36.22
C PHE A 37 -5.70 20.01 36.01
N SER A 38 -5.92 19.26 37.10
CA SER A 38 -6.27 17.84 37.04
C SER A 38 -7.61 17.62 36.34
N VAL A 39 -8.63 18.44 36.64
CA VAL A 39 -9.94 18.33 36.00
C VAL A 39 -9.87 18.69 34.51
N TRP A 40 -9.11 19.73 34.16
CA TRP A 40 -8.91 20.11 32.77
C TRP A 40 -8.15 19.04 31.97
N PHE A 41 -7.15 18.41 32.59
CA PHE A 41 -6.40 17.30 32.00
C PHE A 41 -7.30 16.08 31.75
N VAL A 42 -8.14 15.71 32.73
CA VAL A 42 -9.09 14.60 32.60
C VAL A 42 -10.09 14.87 31.47
N LEU A 43 -10.66 16.07 31.39
CA LEU A 43 -11.56 16.47 30.30
C LEU A 43 -10.85 16.40 28.93
N SER A 44 -9.59 16.83 28.86
CA SER A 44 -8.78 16.74 27.64
C SER A 44 -8.53 15.29 27.23
N LEU A 45 -8.24 14.41 28.18
CA LEU A 45 -8.04 12.98 27.93
C LEU A 45 -9.34 12.29 27.47
N PHE A 46 -10.48 12.64 28.06
CA PHE A 46 -11.78 12.14 27.61
C PHE A 46 -12.15 12.67 26.22
N SER A 47 -11.87 13.94 25.94
CA SER A 47 -12.04 14.53 24.60
C SER A 47 -11.18 13.79 23.58
N PHE A 48 -9.90 13.53 23.90
CA PHE A 48 -9.00 12.73 23.07
C PHE A 48 -9.57 11.34 22.79
N ALA A 49 -10.03 10.62 23.83
CA ALA A 49 -10.61 9.29 23.68
C ALA A 49 -11.89 9.31 22.82
N CYS A 50 -12.72 10.35 22.94
CA CYS A 50 -13.89 10.51 22.09
C CYS A 50 -13.49 10.72 20.62
N GLY A 51 -12.53 11.59 20.35
CA GLY A 51 -11.98 11.80 19.01
C GLY A 51 -11.40 10.52 18.39
N TRP A 52 -10.70 9.73 19.20
CA TRP A 52 -10.18 8.42 18.81
C TRP A 52 -11.30 7.43 18.42
N LEU A 53 -12.33 7.31 19.26
CA LEU A 53 -13.46 6.42 19.01
C LEU A 53 -14.30 6.85 17.80
N ILE A 54 -14.44 8.17 17.59
CA ILE A 54 -15.08 8.73 16.40
C ILE A 54 -14.31 8.30 15.14
N ASN A 55 -12.98 8.37 15.14
CA ASN A 55 -12.21 7.90 13.99
C ASN A 55 -12.42 6.41 13.72
N LYS A 56 -12.40 5.59 14.78
CA LYS A 56 -12.58 4.13 14.66
C LYS A 56 -13.96 3.73 14.14
N THR A 57 -15.01 4.50 14.46
CA THR A 57 -16.40 4.19 14.10
C THR A 57 -16.83 4.82 12.78
N LEU A 58 -16.56 6.11 12.59
CA LEU A 58 -17.07 6.94 11.49
C LEU A 58 -16.01 7.22 10.41
N GLY A 59 -14.73 6.95 10.68
CA GLY A 59 -13.61 7.24 9.79
C GLY A 59 -13.20 8.71 9.79
N TYR A 60 -12.00 9.00 9.28
CA TYR A 60 -11.37 10.31 9.36
C TYR A 60 -12.17 11.44 8.69
N ILE A 61 -12.63 11.22 7.45
CA ILE A 61 -13.30 12.26 6.66
C ILE A 61 -14.69 12.58 7.20
N TYR A 62 -15.52 11.56 7.45
CA TYR A 62 -16.89 11.77 7.92
C TYR A 62 -16.93 12.13 9.41
N GLY A 63 -16.14 11.45 10.24
CA GLY A 63 -16.00 11.78 11.65
C GLY A 63 -15.44 13.18 11.89
N GLY A 64 -14.48 13.63 11.08
CA GLY A 64 -13.90 14.98 11.17
C GLY A 64 -14.91 16.07 10.86
N LYS A 65 -15.78 15.86 9.85
CA LYS A 65 -16.89 16.79 9.54
C LYS A 65 -17.88 16.91 10.70
N ILE A 66 -18.25 15.79 11.31
CA ILE A 66 -19.13 15.78 12.49
C ILE A 66 -18.47 16.50 13.65
N LEU A 67 -17.19 16.22 13.92
CA LEU A 67 -16.46 16.82 15.03
C LEU A 67 -16.34 18.34 14.88
N PHE A 68 -16.05 18.80 13.66
CA PHE A 68 -16.05 20.22 13.33
C PHE A 68 -17.42 20.87 13.58
N ALA A 69 -18.50 20.26 13.09
CA ALA A 69 -19.85 20.76 13.29
C ALA A 69 -20.22 20.85 14.78
N VAL A 70 -19.83 19.85 15.59
CA VAL A 70 -20.06 19.85 17.03
C VAL A 70 -19.31 20.98 17.74
N ILE A 71 -18.04 21.23 17.39
CA ILE A 71 -17.27 22.33 17.98
C ILE A 71 -17.93 23.68 17.67
N VAL A 72 -18.28 23.92 16.41
CA VAL A 72 -18.93 25.17 16.00
C VAL A 72 -20.29 25.35 16.70
N ALA A 73 -21.12 24.30 16.74
CA ALA A 73 -22.42 24.34 17.41
C ALA A 73 -22.27 24.60 18.92
N SER A 74 -21.32 23.91 19.58
CA SER A 74 -21.03 24.09 21.00
C SER A 74 -20.51 25.50 21.31
N GLY A 75 -19.67 26.08 20.43
CA GLY A 75 -19.20 27.45 20.54
C GLY A 75 -20.35 28.45 20.50
N PHE A 76 -21.24 28.32 19.51
CA PHE A 76 -22.41 29.18 19.38
C PHE A 76 -23.35 29.08 20.60
N ILE A 77 -23.65 27.86 21.07
CA ILE A 77 -24.49 27.64 22.26
C ILE A 77 -23.82 28.23 23.52
N SER A 78 -22.50 28.12 23.65
CA SER A 78 -21.77 28.66 24.80
C SER A 78 -21.81 30.19 24.83
N VAL A 79 -21.65 30.85 23.68
CA VAL A 79 -21.79 32.31 23.55
C VAL A 79 -23.20 32.76 23.94
N LEU A 80 -24.22 32.03 23.47
CA LEU A 80 -25.62 32.31 23.80
C LEU A 80 -25.87 32.15 25.31
N LEU A 81 -25.39 31.06 25.92
CA LEU A 81 -25.53 30.81 27.36
C LEU A 81 -24.84 31.88 28.22
N VAL A 82 -23.59 32.24 27.89
CA VAL A 82 -22.86 33.29 28.61
C VAL A 82 -23.54 34.65 28.47
N SER A 83 -24.18 34.92 27.33
CA SER A 83 -24.93 36.17 27.11
C SER A 83 -26.24 36.24 27.89
N ILE A 84 -26.98 35.12 28.01
CA ILE A 84 -28.27 35.08 28.72
C ILE A 84 -28.06 34.98 30.23
N PHE A 85 -27.09 34.18 30.68
CA PHE A 85 -26.81 33.91 32.09
C PHE A 85 -25.55 34.65 32.58
N LYS A 86 -25.43 35.93 32.21
CA LYS A 86 -24.30 36.77 32.59
C LYS A 86 -23.99 36.75 34.09
N GLU A 87 -25.01 36.72 34.93
CA GLU A 87 -24.87 36.74 36.39
C GLU A 87 -24.33 35.42 36.97
N TYR A 88 -24.49 34.29 36.25
CA TYR A 88 -24.03 32.97 36.71
C TYR A 88 -22.63 32.61 36.17
N PHE A 89 -22.30 33.07 34.96
CA PHE A 89 -21.04 32.75 34.27
C PHE A 89 -20.04 33.91 34.20
N GLY A 90 -20.39 35.06 34.78
CA GLY A 90 -19.54 36.25 34.82
C GLY A 90 -18.41 36.11 35.84
N MET A 91 -17.20 35.84 35.36
CA MET A 91 -16.01 35.80 36.20
C MET A 91 -15.32 37.16 36.33
N SER A 92 -15.43 37.97 35.29
CA SER A 92 -15.09 39.40 35.26
C SER A 92 -16.32 40.25 34.92
N ASP A 93 -16.31 41.52 35.31
CA ASP A 93 -17.38 42.50 35.01
C ASP A 93 -17.63 42.67 33.49
N LEU A 94 -16.66 42.27 32.66
CA LEU A 94 -16.70 42.35 31.21
C LEU A 94 -17.16 41.02 30.58
N ILE A 95 -18.40 41.00 30.08
CA ILE A 95 -19.03 39.87 29.36
C ILE A 95 -18.13 39.32 28.25
N VAL A 96 -17.42 40.20 27.55
CA VAL A 96 -16.59 39.88 26.39
C VAL A 96 -15.42 38.96 26.76
N GLU A 97 -14.80 39.17 27.92
CA GLU A 97 -13.68 38.34 28.38
C GLU A 97 -14.14 36.92 28.70
N ASN A 98 -15.27 36.79 29.38
CA ASN A 98 -15.89 35.49 29.65
C ASN A 98 -16.21 34.78 28.33
N MET A 99 -16.86 35.45 27.36
CA MET A 99 -17.13 34.85 26.04
C MET A 99 -15.88 34.31 25.35
N ILE A 100 -14.77 35.06 25.36
CA ILE A 100 -13.50 34.64 24.77
C ILE A 100 -12.95 33.39 25.47
N LEU A 101 -12.96 33.36 26.81
CA LEU A 101 -12.48 32.21 27.59
C LEU A 101 -13.29 30.93 27.32
N TYR A 102 -14.62 31.05 27.25
CA TYR A 102 -15.50 29.92 26.97
C TYR A 102 -15.30 29.38 25.54
N ILE A 103 -15.15 30.26 24.54
CA ILE A 103 -14.83 29.87 23.16
C ILE A 103 -13.47 29.18 23.10
N LEU A 104 -12.45 29.76 23.74
CA LEU A 104 -11.09 29.21 23.76
C LEU A 104 -11.08 27.82 24.41
N ARG A 105 -11.85 27.60 25.47
CA ARG A 105 -12.00 26.27 26.09
C ARG A 105 -12.63 25.26 25.13
N ASN A 106 -13.68 25.64 24.41
CA ASN A 106 -14.32 24.74 23.44
C ASN A 106 -13.38 24.38 22.28
N ILE A 107 -12.61 25.37 21.79
CA ILE A 107 -11.64 25.14 20.72
C ILE A 107 -10.50 24.25 21.20
N THR A 108 -9.97 24.47 22.41
CA THR A 108 -8.87 23.65 22.95
C THR A 108 -9.29 22.21 23.21
N LEU A 109 -10.46 21.97 23.80
CA LEU A 109 -11.02 20.62 23.95
C LEU A 109 -11.33 19.99 22.59
N GLY A 110 -11.87 20.76 21.64
CA GLY A 110 -12.11 20.30 20.27
C GLY A 110 -10.83 19.93 19.52
N ALA A 111 -9.76 20.70 19.69
CA ALA A 111 -8.45 20.41 19.13
C ALA A 111 -7.87 19.11 19.70
N MET A 112 -8.07 18.84 21.00
CA MET A 112 -7.65 17.59 21.63
C MET A 112 -8.41 16.38 21.08
N SER A 113 -9.69 16.54 20.75
CA SER A 113 -10.47 15.54 20.02
C SER A 113 -9.93 15.30 18.60
N PHE A 114 -9.61 16.36 17.84
CA PHE A 114 -8.97 16.22 16.53
C PHE A 114 -7.62 15.50 16.62
N PHE A 115 -6.85 15.79 17.67
CA PHE A 115 -5.60 15.11 17.93
C PHE A 115 -5.81 13.60 18.16
N GLY A 116 -6.81 13.20 18.96
CA GLY A 116 -7.18 11.80 19.14
C GLY A 116 -7.57 11.10 17.84
N MET A 117 -8.30 11.80 16.97
CA MET A 117 -8.66 11.30 15.66
C MET A 117 -7.44 11.10 14.76
N ALA A 118 -6.52 12.06 14.72
CA ALA A 118 -5.30 11.99 13.92
C ALA A 118 -4.36 10.85 14.36
N VAL A 119 -4.15 10.67 15.67
CA VAL A 119 -3.30 9.57 16.18
C VAL A 119 -3.90 8.21 15.81
N CYS A 120 -5.22 8.06 15.93
CA CYS A 120 -5.90 6.83 15.54
C CYS A 120 -5.68 6.52 14.05
N GLU A 121 -5.81 7.53 13.18
CA GLU A 121 -5.65 7.36 11.73
C GLU A 121 -4.21 6.98 11.37
N VAL A 122 -3.21 7.64 11.96
CA VAL A 122 -1.79 7.30 11.75
C VAL A 122 -1.51 5.86 12.15
N MET A 123 -2.08 5.38 13.27
CA MET A 123 -1.89 4.00 13.70
C MET A 123 -2.56 2.99 12.76
N ILE A 124 -3.74 3.30 12.22
CA ILE A 124 -4.41 2.44 11.24
C ILE A 124 -3.56 2.37 9.96
N LEU A 125 -3.12 3.51 9.43
CA LEU A 125 -2.29 3.60 8.24
C LEU A 125 -0.94 2.89 8.40
N GLN A 126 -0.30 3.03 9.56
CA GLN A 126 0.93 2.29 9.86
C GLN A 126 0.69 0.78 9.84
N ARG A 127 -0.40 0.30 10.46
CA ARG A 127 -0.73 -1.13 10.46
C ARG A 127 -0.99 -1.67 9.06
N GLU A 128 -1.74 -0.94 8.24
CA GLU A 128 -2.02 -1.30 6.84
C GLU A 128 -0.75 -1.30 5.99
N SER A 129 0.15 -0.34 6.21
CA SER A 129 1.44 -0.29 5.51
C SER A 129 2.33 -1.49 5.86
N VAL A 130 2.38 -1.90 7.13
CA VAL A 130 3.17 -3.05 7.58
C VAL A 130 2.59 -4.36 7.04
N GLN A 131 1.27 -4.50 6.95
CA GLN A 131 0.62 -5.67 6.37
C GLN A 131 0.75 -5.74 4.83
N SER A 132 0.95 -4.61 4.17
CA SER A 132 1.08 -4.56 2.71
C SER A 132 2.51 -4.87 2.23
N LYS A 133 3.52 -4.61 3.06
CA LYS A 133 4.94 -4.96 2.77
C LYS A 133 5.19 -6.45 2.47
N PRO A 134 4.75 -7.42 3.29
CA PRO A 134 5.02 -8.83 3.02
C PRO A 134 4.41 -9.31 1.70
N LYS A 135 3.22 -8.80 1.33
CA LYS A 135 2.58 -9.12 0.05
C LYS A 135 3.41 -8.63 -1.15
N GLN A 136 4.05 -7.47 -1.04
CA GLN A 136 4.93 -6.96 -2.09
C GLN A 136 6.23 -7.76 -2.20
N ASP A 137 6.80 -8.17 -1.07
CA ASP A 137 8.03 -8.96 -1.06
C ASP A 137 7.81 -10.38 -1.62
N ASP A 138 6.66 -10.99 -1.32
CA ASP A 138 6.30 -12.28 -1.90
C ASP A 138 6.12 -12.17 -3.43
N ILE A 139 5.42 -11.14 -3.92
CA ILE A 139 5.27 -10.88 -5.36
C ILE A 139 6.64 -10.69 -6.03
N LYS A 140 7.56 -9.95 -5.40
CA LYS A 140 8.93 -9.78 -5.93
C LYS A 140 9.66 -11.12 -6.05
N LYS A 141 9.59 -11.97 -5.02
CA LYS A 141 10.19 -13.32 -5.06
C LYS A 141 9.60 -14.19 -6.16
N TYR A 142 8.29 -14.14 -6.38
CA TYR A 142 7.64 -14.85 -7.50
C TYR A 142 8.14 -14.36 -8.86
N VAL A 143 8.27 -13.04 -9.04
CA VAL A 143 8.78 -12.46 -10.30
C VAL A 143 10.24 -12.83 -10.52
N GLU A 144 11.07 -12.80 -9.48
CA GLU A 144 12.49 -13.17 -9.57
C GLU A 144 12.67 -14.66 -9.90
N ASN A 145 11.89 -15.53 -9.26
CA ASN A 145 11.90 -16.97 -9.58
C ASN A 145 11.44 -17.23 -11.01
N ALA A 146 10.36 -16.59 -11.48
CA ALA A 146 9.88 -16.72 -12.85
C ALA A 146 10.93 -16.25 -13.88
N LYS A 147 11.65 -15.15 -13.58
CA LYS A 147 12.76 -14.68 -14.43
C LYS A 147 13.89 -15.69 -14.49
N ARG A 148 14.24 -16.30 -13.35
CA ARG A 148 15.28 -17.35 -13.29
C ARG A 148 14.88 -18.58 -14.07
N GLU A 149 13.64 -19.05 -13.93
CA GLU A 149 13.12 -20.20 -14.68
C GLU A 149 13.07 -19.93 -16.19
N ALA A 150 12.62 -18.75 -16.61
CA ALA A 150 12.64 -18.36 -18.01
C ALA A 150 14.07 -18.33 -18.58
N GLN A 151 15.04 -17.85 -17.79
CA GLN A 151 16.44 -17.83 -18.20
C GLN A 151 17.03 -19.24 -18.34
N LEU A 152 16.72 -20.14 -17.39
CA LEU A 152 17.11 -21.55 -17.48
C LEU A 152 16.52 -22.23 -18.72
N ALA A 153 15.24 -21.98 -19.04
CA ALA A 153 14.61 -22.54 -20.22
C ALA A 153 15.27 -22.06 -21.53
N VAL A 154 15.67 -20.78 -21.59
CA VAL A 154 16.41 -20.23 -22.74
C VAL A 154 17.80 -20.86 -22.87
N ASP A 155 18.50 -21.04 -21.75
CA ASP A 155 19.84 -21.63 -21.75
C ASP A 155 19.78 -23.13 -22.11
N GLU A 156 18.78 -23.87 -21.62
CA GLU A 156 18.53 -25.26 -22.04
C GLU A 156 18.21 -25.36 -23.53
N ALA A 157 17.39 -24.45 -24.06
CA ALA A 157 17.08 -24.42 -25.49
C ALA A 157 18.33 -24.15 -26.33
N LYS A 158 19.22 -23.26 -25.90
CA LYS A 158 20.51 -23.00 -26.56
C LYS A 158 21.41 -24.22 -26.56
N VAL A 159 21.60 -24.87 -25.40
CA VAL A 159 22.42 -26.08 -25.29
C VAL A 159 21.87 -27.20 -26.20
N LYS A 160 20.55 -27.34 -26.29
CA LYS A 160 19.92 -28.33 -27.17
C LYS A 160 20.12 -27.98 -28.65
N ALA A 161 20.06 -26.70 -29.02
CA ALA A 161 20.34 -26.25 -30.38
C ALA A 161 21.80 -26.49 -30.77
N ASP A 162 22.76 -26.20 -29.88
CA ASP A 162 24.19 -26.41 -30.13
C ASP A 162 24.51 -27.91 -30.32
N ARG A 163 23.89 -28.78 -29.53
CA ARG A 163 23.99 -30.25 -29.71
C ARG A 163 23.47 -30.66 -31.08
N MET A 164 22.29 -30.18 -31.47
CA MET A 164 21.71 -30.49 -32.78
C MET A 164 22.60 -30.01 -33.93
N LEU A 165 23.17 -28.80 -33.85
CA LEU A 165 24.11 -28.30 -34.86
C LEU A 165 25.36 -29.18 -34.96
N THR A 166 25.89 -29.62 -33.82
CA THR A 166 27.06 -30.50 -33.77
C THR A 166 26.77 -31.86 -34.41
N ASP A 167 25.62 -32.46 -34.09
CA ASP A 167 25.18 -33.74 -34.67
C ASP A 167 24.97 -33.63 -36.19
N VAL A 168 24.34 -32.54 -36.64
CA VAL A 168 24.16 -32.26 -38.08
C VAL A 168 25.52 -32.12 -38.77
N GLN A 169 26.49 -31.45 -38.13
CA GLN A 169 27.81 -31.24 -38.71
C GLN A 169 28.62 -32.54 -38.79
N GLN A 170 28.51 -33.42 -37.79
CA GLN A 170 29.11 -34.77 -37.86
C GLN A 170 28.49 -35.58 -38.99
N THR A 171 27.15 -35.61 -39.08
CA THR A 171 26.42 -36.34 -40.12
C THR A 171 26.75 -35.81 -41.52
N MET A 172 26.90 -34.49 -41.67
CA MET A 172 27.29 -33.85 -42.93
C MET A 172 28.70 -34.25 -43.35
N ASN A 173 29.66 -34.24 -42.42
CA ASN A 173 31.03 -34.68 -42.69
C ASN A 173 31.10 -36.15 -43.10
N GLU A 174 30.32 -37.02 -42.45
CA GLU A 174 30.20 -38.42 -42.88
C GLU A 174 29.62 -38.55 -44.30
N MET A 175 28.61 -37.74 -44.64
CA MET A 175 28.01 -37.70 -45.97
C MET A 175 29.02 -37.26 -47.03
N ILE A 176 29.82 -36.22 -46.74
CA ILE A 176 30.89 -35.74 -47.63
C ILE A 176 31.93 -36.84 -47.85
N ASN A 177 32.40 -37.50 -46.78
CA ASN A 177 33.37 -38.59 -46.90
C ASN A 177 32.83 -39.76 -47.74
N ARG A 178 31.56 -40.13 -47.55
CA ARG A 178 30.89 -41.17 -48.36
C ARG A 178 30.79 -40.74 -49.83
N LYS A 179 30.45 -39.48 -50.10
CA LYS A 179 30.41 -38.93 -51.47
C LYS A 179 31.77 -39.03 -52.14
N GLU A 180 32.84 -38.61 -51.47
CA GLU A 180 34.21 -38.69 -52.00
C GLU A 180 34.63 -40.13 -52.29
N GLN A 181 34.28 -41.08 -51.41
CA GLN A 181 34.56 -42.49 -51.61
C GLN A 181 33.83 -43.05 -52.85
N VAL A 182 32.57 -42.68 -53.05
CA VAL A 182 31.79 -43.07 -54.24
C VAL A 182 32.38 -42.46 -55.50
N GLU A 183 32.75 -41.17 -55.48
CA GLU A 183 33.40 -40.52 -56.63
C GLU A 183 34.71 -41.20 -57.03
N ARG A 184 35.54 -41.61 -56.06
CA ARG A 184 36.78 -42.37 -56.35
C ARG A 184 36.46 -43.71 -57.01
N ARG A 185 35.53 -44.48 -56.44
CA ARG A 185 35.10 -45.77 -57.01
C ARG A 185 34.53 -45.62 -58.42
N LEU A 186 33.78 -44.55 -58.68
CA LEU A 186 33.23 -44.26 -60.01
C LEU A 186 34.34 -43.93 -61.01
N LYS A 187 35.35 -43.16 -60.62
CA LYS A 187 36.51 -42.88 -61.47
C LYS A 187 37.30 -44.15 -61.80
N GLU A 188 37.52 -45.01 -60.81
CA GLU A 188 38.16 -46.32 -60.98
C GLU A 188 37.34 -47.21 -61.93
N PHE A 189 36.01 -47.24 -61.77
CA PHE A 189 35.12 -48.00 -62.64
C PHE A 189 35.14 -47.50 -64.10
N ILE A 190 35.04 -46.18 -64.30
CA ILE A 190 35.13 -45.57 -65.65
C ILE A 190 36.49 -45.87 -66.30
N GLN A 191 37.58 -45.85 -65.52
CA GLN A 191 38.90 -46.17 -66.03
C GLN A 191 39.00 -47.65 -66.44
N ALA A 192 38.48 -48.57 -65.63
CA ALA A 192 38.42 -49.99 -65.94
C ALA A 192 37.58 -50.27 -67.20
N GLU A 193 36.42 -49.64 -67.36
CA GLU A 193 35.62 -49.77 -68.58
C GLU A 193 36.35 -49.22 -69.82
N ARG A 194 37.04 -48.08 -69.69
CA ARG A 194 37.85 -47.54 -70.79
C ARG A 194 38.99 -48.48 -71.21
N GLU A 195 39.62 -49.14 -70.25
CA GLU A 195 40.67 -50.13 -70.52
C GLU A 195 40.10 -51.39 -71.18
N LEU A 196 38.92 -51.85 -70.75
CA LEU A 196 38.17 -52.94 -71.39
C LEU A 196 37.81 -52.62 -72.84
N ILE A 197 37.25 -51.43 -73.11
CA ILE A 197 36.89 -51.01 -74.47
C ILE A 197 38.14 -50.97 -75.36
N LYS A 198 39.26 -50.43 -74.87
CA LYS A 198 40.54 -50.45 -75.59
C LYS A 198 41.09 -51.85 -75.85
N ALA A 199 40.80 -52.82 -74.99
CA ALA A 199 41.20 -54.20 -75.20
C ALA A 199 40.36 -54.85 -76.32
N TYR A 200 39.05 -54.63 -76.32
CA TYR A 200 38.16 -55.08 -77.41
C TYR A 200 38.47 -54.42 -78.75
N GLU A 201 38.75 -53.11 -78.78
CA GLU A 201 39.13 -52.40 -80.03
C GLU A 201 40.45 -52.92 -80.63
N LYS A 202 41.35 -53.49 -79.82
CA LYS A 202 42.60 -54.09 -80.30
C LYS A 202 42.42 -55.53 -80.80
N GLU A 203 41.46 -56.27 -80.26
CA GLU A 203 41.12 -57.62 -80.74
C GLU A 203 40.38 -57.57 -82.09
N ASP A 204 39.68 -56.48 -82.40
CA ASP A 204 39.00 -56.28 -83.69
C ASP A 204 39.94 -55.78 -84.82
N GLU A 205 41.18 -55.37 -84.52
CA GLU A 205 42.19 -54.89 -85.49
C GLU A 205 43.24 -55.95 -85.90
N GLU A 206 43.16 -57.19 -85.39
CA GLU A 206 43.93 -58.38 -85.84
C GLU A 206 43.13 -59.27 -86.81
#